data_AF-A0AAV9IEJ8-F1
#
_entry.id   AF-A0AAV9IEJ8-F1
#
_cell.length_a   1.000
_cell.length_b   1.000
_cell.length_c   1.000
_cell.angle_alpha   90.00
_cell.angle_beta   90.00
_cell.angle_gamma   90.00
#
_symmetry.space_group_name_H-M   'P 1'
#
loop_
_entity.id
_entity.type
_entity.pdbx_description
1 polymer ?
#
loop_
_entity_poly.entity_id
_entity_poly.type
_entity_poly.pdbx_seq_one_letter_code
_entity_poly.pdbx_strand_id
1 'polypeptide(L)'
;MASKETGPTTSDKSHLQTKNKVEKGKKIRAAEAPPSRRIQYDDPSAVAKLKKTQIVRKKTAERAVPLFSHLPQYEKESIFSRGFQKEANELHPEVIKLGLQYASDVISGASLRCLSLLDTLAMVIESFSLSDGLETRDYRRELDKYLRRHVQFLIDCRPLSISMGNCIRYIKSRISDLSPNTPETENKLTLLKTIRNFREEKFERAERMIAELGAERIRDGDVILTLGRSSCIEEIFLEAKARGKNFHVIVLEARPRQEGLKLCKNLIRVGLRADYSSLYAASYYMRDVSLVLCGAEGLMSTGAVISGLGTACVALVAKEYRVPFLITSQTIKFSERGHLDAICFNELGNTDDLVDREQNACLNHSLQSKKFDNMLKENWKEMKSLKVLNLYYDLTPVEFIDAVITEIGIIPPSSVPVVLREYMSLSS
;
A
#
# COMPACT_ATOMS: atom_id res chain seq x y z
N MET A 1 2.12 8.34 -61.68
CA MET A 1 2.54 7.96 -63.05
C MET A 1 3.74 8.79 -63.44
N ALA A 2 4.94 8.21 -63.37
CA ALA A 2 6.13 8.55 -64.15
C ALA A 2 7.23 7.60 -63.68
N SER A 3 7.65 6.73 -64.60
CA SER A 3 8.68 5.72 -64.44
C SER A 3 9.95 6.19 -65.16
N LYS A 4 11.08 5.52 -64.83
CA LYS A 4 12.33 5.37 -65.62
C LYS A 4 13.37 6.50 -65.44
N GLU A 5 14.69 6.24 -65.38
CA GLU A 5 15.50 5.09 -65.83
C GLU A 5 16.97 5.20 -65.34
N THR A 6 17.68 4.04 -65.27
CA THR A 6 19.15 3.80 -65.40
C THR A 6 20.12 4.47 -64.41
N GLY A 7 21.21 3.90 -63.90
CA GLY A 7 22.10 2.78 -64.26
C GLY A 7 23.54 3.15 -63.76
N PRO A 8 24.46 2.20 -63.51
CA PRO A 8 25.48 2.28 -62.44
C PRO A 8 26.92 2.59 -62.91
N THR A 9 27.82 2.95 -61.99
CA THR A 9 29.29 2.80 -62.19
C THR A 9 30.05 2.49 -60.89
N THR A 10 31.16 1.78 -61.07
CA THR A 10 31.96 0.94 -60.17
C THR A 10 33.24 1.62 -59.63
N SER A 11 33.99 0.87 -58.81
CA SER A 11 35.44 0.96 -58.47
C SER A 11 35.78 1.62 -57.12
N ASP A 12 36.77 1.19 -56.33
CA ASP A 12 37.49 -0.07 -56.13
C ASP A 12 38.28 0.06 -54.79
N LYS A 13 38.54 -1.08 -54.15
CA LYS A 13 39.59 -1.46 -53.17
C LYS A 13 40.28 -0.47 -52.19
N SER A 14 40.07 -0.80 -50.91
CA SER A 14 41.03 -0.98 -49.79
C SER A 14 42.50 -0.53 -49.90
N HIS A 15 42.94 0.32 -48.96
CA HIS A 15 43.97 0.03 -47.92
C HIS A 15 44.38 1.32 -47.17
N LEU A 16 44.27 1.35 -45.83
CA LEU A 16 45.39 1.52 -44.88
C LEU A 16 44.87 1.67 -43.44
N GLN A 17 45.42 0.84 -42.53
CA GLN A 17 45.30 0.99 -41.07
C GLN A 17 46.15 2.16 -40.58
N THR A 18 45.64 2.98 -39.65
CA THR A 18 46.47 3.55 -38.57
C THR A 18 45.66 4.04 -37.36
N LYS A 19 45.94 3.39 -36.21
CA LYS A 19 46.15 3.93 -34.85
C LYS A 19 45.10 4.87 -34.20
N ASN A 20 44.44 4.31 -33.18
CA ASN A 20 44.20 4.82 -31.82
C ASN A 20 44.34 6.34 -31.56
N LYS A 21 43.21 6.96 -31.17
CA LYS A 21 43.16 7.79 -29.95
C LYS A 21 41.73 7.85 -29.40
N VAL A 22 41.59 7.34 -28.18
CA VAL A 22 40.39 7.39 -27.35
C VAL A 22 40.20 8.83 -26.87
N GLU A 23 39.20 9.53 -27.40
CA GLU A 23 38.65 10.71 -26.73
C GLU A 23 37.57 10.25 -25.74
N LYS A 24 37.89 10.37 -24.45
CA LYS A 24 36.94 10.18 -23.35
C LYS A 24 35.87 11.28 -23.44
N GLY A 25 34.77 10.98 -24.11
CA GLY A 25 33.55 11.77 -24.03
C GLY A 25 33.11 11.89 -22.56
N LYS A 26 32.97 13.13 -22.08
CA LYS A 26 32.38 13.48 -20.79
C LYS A 26 31.04 12.74 -20.65
N LYS A 27 30.96 11.80 -19.70
CA LYS A 27 29.67 11.26 -19.23
C LYS A 27 28.87 12.44 -18.69
N ILE A 28 27.86 12.86 -19.45
CA ILE A 28 26.76 13.66 -18.92
C ILE A 28 26.14 12.79 -17.83
N ARG A 29 26.37 13.16 -16.56
CA ARG A 29 25.69 12.54 -15.43
C ARG A 29 24.21 12.86 -15.58
N ALA A 30 23.44 11.90 -16.09
CA ALA A 30 21.99 11.91 -15.91
C ALA A 30 21.73 12.09 -14.42
N ALA A 31 20.92 13.08 -14.06
CA ALA A 31 20.49 13.31 -12.70
C ALA A 31 19.96 11.98 -12.14
N GLU A 32 20.63 11.46 -11.10
CA GLU A 32 20.19 10.23 -10.42
C GLU A 32 18.82 10.50 -9.80
N ALA A 33 17.78 9.87 -10.36
CA ALA A 33 16.47 9.82 -9.71
C ALA A 33 16.63 9.20 -8.31
N PRO A 34 16.10 9.84 -7.24
CA PRO A 34 16.14 9.28 -5.89
C PRO A 34 15.30 7.99 -5.81
N PRO A 35 15.52 7.12 -4.80
CA PRO A 35 15.43 5.67 -4.94
C PRO A 35 13.98 5.19 -5.04
N SER A 36 13.47 5.06 -6.26
CA SER A 36 12.15 4.47 -6.53
C SER A 36 12.22 3.03 -7.07
N ARG A 37 13.43 2.48 -7.29
CA ARG A 37 13.62 1.04 -7.56
C ARG A 37 13.44 0.25 -6.26
N ARG A 38 12.23 -0.29 -6.07
CA ARG A 38 11.97 -1.34 -5.08
C ARG A 38 12.88 -2.53 -5.41
N ILE A 39 13.63 -3.00 -4.43
CA ILE A 39 14.72 -3.95 -4.60
C ILE A 39 14.17 -5.34 -4.89
N GLN A 40 14.79 -6.06 -5.83
CA GLN A 40 14.54 -7.47 -6.08
C GLN A 40 15.31 -8.29 -5.03
N TYR A 41 14.61 -8.97 -4.12
CA TYR A 41 15.25 -9.71 -3.03
C TYR A 41 15.89 -11.03 -3.48
N ASP A 42 15.74 -11.39 -4.76
CA ASP A 42 16.46 -12.52 -5.35
C ASP A 42 17.92 -12.17 -5.71
N ASP A 43 18.28 -10.88 -5.77
CA ASP A 43 19.67 -10.45 -6.01
C ASP A 43 20.47 -10.40 -4.70
N PRO A 44 21.47 -11.29 -4.50
CA PRO A 44 22.25 -11.35 -3.28
C PRO A 44 23.00 -10.04 -2.97
N SER A 45 23.42 -9.30 -4.01
CA SER A 45 24.12 -8.01 -3.85
C SER A 45 23.17 -6.94 -3.31
N ALA A 46 21.96 -6.89 -3.85
CA ALA A 46 20.94 -5.95 -3.42
C ALA A 46 20.46 -6.25 -1.99
N VAL A 47 20.29 -7.54 -1.64
CA VAL A 47 19.98 -7.98 -0.26
C VAL A 47 21.10 -7.64 0.72
N ALA A 48 22.36 -7.84 0.34
CA ALA A 48 23.50 -7.48 1.19
C ALA A 48 23.56 -5.96 1.45
N LYS A 49 23.24 -5.14 0.44
CA LYS A 49 23.14 -3.69 0.58
C LYS A 49 21.99 -3.30 1.53
N LEU A 50 20.86 -3.99 1.44
CA LEU A 50 19.68 -3.78 2.29
C LEU A 50 19.96 -4.12 3.76
N LYS A 51 20.63 -5.25 4.02
CA LYS A 51 21.06 -5.64 5.38
C LYS A 51 21.98 -4.61 6.03
N LYS A 52 22.75 -3.84 5.24
CA LYS A 52 23.59 -2.74 5.75
C LYS A 52 22.79 -1.48 6.10
N THR A 53 21.64 -1.26 5.46
CA THR A 53 20.79 -0.08 5.70
C THR A 53 19.67 -0.34 6.73
N GLN A 54 19.44 -1.61 7.09
CA GLN A 54 18.43 -2.01 8.07
C GLN A 54 18.85 -1.61 9.48
N ILE A 55 17.98 -0.86 10.14
CA ILE A 55 18.14 -0.45 11.54
C ILE A 55 17.72 -1.61 12.45
N VAL A 56 16.69 -2.36 12.05
CA VAL A 56 16.16 -3.51 12.78
C VAL A 56 16.60 -4.83 12.14
N ARG A 57 17.12 -5.76 12.95
CA ARG A 57 17.47 -7.12 12.51
C ARG A 57 16.31 -8.08 12.76
N LYS A 58 15.56 -8.43 11.72
CA LYS A 58 14.50 -9.44 11.78
C LYS A 58 15.00 -10.82 11.34
N LYS A 59 14.51 -11.89 11.97
CA LYS A 59 14.72 -13.26 11.45
C LYS A 59 13.92 -13.43 10.18
N THR A 60 14.58 -13.79 9.10
CA THR A 60 13.90 -14.23 7.87
C THR A 60 13.19 -15.56 8.16
N ALA A 61 11.98 -15.73 7.64
CA ALA A 61 11.27 -16.99 7.79
C ALA A 61 12.06 -18.12 7.11
N GLU A 62 12.31 -19.21 7.85
CA GLU A 62 13.08 -20.35 7.35
C GLU A 62 12.37 -21.11 6.22
N ARG A 63 11.05 -20.94 6.09
CA ARG A 63 10.19 -21.76 5.22
C ARG A 63 9.32 -20.94 4.26
N ALA A 64 9.95 -20.01 3.56
CA ALA A 64 9.28 -19.26 2.53
C ALA A 64 8.83 -20.14 1.35
N VAL A 65 7.69 -19.78 0.77
CA VAL A 65 7.23 -20.36 -0.50
C VAL A 65 8.16 -19.87 -1.62
N PRO A 66 8.73 -20.75 -2.47
CA PRO A 66 9.75 -20.35 -3.46
C PRO A 66 9.28 -19.27 -4.43
N LEU A 67 8.00 -19.30 -4.82
CA LEU A 67 7.41 -18.29 -5.71
C LEU A 67 7.42 -16.87 -5.12
N PHE A 68 7.56 -16.73 -3.80
CA PHE A 68 7.55 -15.48 -3.07
C PHE A 68 8.88 -15.20 -2.34
N SER A 69 9.98 -15.85 -2.72
CA SER A 69 11.30 -15.63 -2.12
C SER A 69 11.80 -14.19 -2.27
N HIS A 70 11.32 -13.51 -3.31
CA HIS A 70 11.63 -12.11 -3.58
C HIS A 70 10.88 -11.13 -2.67
N LEU A 71 9.96 -11.61 -1.82
CA LEU A 71 9.26 -10.79 -0.85
C LEU A 71 9.86 -11.01 0.55
N PRO A 72 10.04 -9.94 1.33
CA PRO A 72 10.56 -10.08 2.69
C PRO A 72 9.53 -10.78 3.58
N GLN A 73 9.87 -11.99 4.06
CA GLN A 73 9.10 -12.73 5.04
C GLN A 73 9.86 -12.81 6.36
N TYR A 74 9.22 -12.40 7.45
CA TYR A 74 9.84 -12.36 8.78
C TYR A 74 9.05 -13.18 9.78
N GLU A 75 9.75 -13.77 10.76
CA GLU A 75 9.11 -14.46 11.89
C GLU A 75 8.55 -13.45 12.92
N LYS A 76 7.54 -13.90 13.68
CA LYS A 76 6.94 -13.12 14.77
C LYS A 76 7.88 -13.10 15.99
N GLU A 77 8.92 -12.29 15.92
CA GLU A 77 9.74 -11.92 17.08
C GLU A 77 9.48 -10.46 17.46
N SER A 78 9.49 -10.15 18.76
CA SER A 78 9.40 -8.76 19.18
C SER A 78 10.64 -8.02 18.67
N ILE A 79 10.45 -6.89 17.98
CA ILE A 79 11.54 -6.05 17.44
C ILE A 79 12.61 -5.75 18.51
N PHE A 80 12.22 -5.71 19.78
CA PHE A 80 13.10 -5.48 20.93
C PHE A 80 13.96 -6.67 21.35
N SER A 81 13.52 -7.91 21.13
CA SER A 81 14.25 -9.10 21.57
C SER A 81 15.64 -9.25 20.92
N ARG A 82 15.88 -8.59 19.78
CA ARG A 82 17.14 -8.66 19.02
C ARG A 82 18.01 -7.42 19.10
N GLY A 83 17.61 -6.43 19.89
CA GLY A 83 18.34 -5.20 20.10
C GLY A 83 18.28 -4.26 18.89
N PHE A 84 18.38 -2.97 19.17
CA PHE A 84 18.61 -1.99 18.12
C PHE A 84 20.10 -1.88 17.80
N GLN A 85 20.45 -1.51 16.57
CA GLN A 85 21.80 -1.02 16.30
C GLN A 85 22.05 0.30 17.05
N LYS A 86 23.32 0.69 17.25
CA LYS A 86 23.71 1.94 17.96
C LYS A 86 22.96 3.19 17.44
N GLU A 87 22.54 3.15 16.18
CA GLU A 87 21.80 4.19 15.45
C GLU A 87 20.37 4.41 15.94
N ALA A 88 19.76 3.51 16.73
CA ALA A 88 18.40 3.72 17.24
C ALA A 88 18.31 4.73 18.39
N ASN A 89 19.43 5.08 19.02
CA ASN A 89 19.45 6.17 19.99
C ASN A 89 19.18 7.54 19.35
N GLU A 90 19.28 7.64 18.01
CA GLU A 90 18.98 8.86 17.24
C GLU A 90 17.54 8.90 16.69
N LEU A 91 16.71 7.89 16.98
CA LEU A 91 15.33 7.85 16.50
C LEU A 91 14.38 8.58 17.46
N HIS A 92 13.46 9.35 16.90
CA HIS A 92 12.41 10.00 17.66
C HIS A 92 11.47 8.96 18.32
N PRO A 93 11.12 9.10 19.62
CA PRO A 93 10.30 8.12 20.36
C PRO A 93 8.96 7.79 19.69
N GLU A 94 8.26 8.80 19.15
CA GLU A 94 6.98 8.58 18.46
C GLU A 94 7.15 7.75 17.17
N VAL A 95 8.32 7.80 16.51
CA VAL A 95 8.60 6.95 15.35
C VAL A 95 8.81 5.50 15.77
N ILE A 96 9.47 5.28 16.91
CA ILE A 96 9.64 3.93 17.47
C ILE A 96 8.26 3.34 17.80
N LYS A 97 7.43 4.10 18.52
CA LYS A 97 6.06 3.72 18.87
C LYS A 97 5.21 3.40 17.62
N LEU A 98 5.24 4.25 16.60
CA LEU A 98 4.53 4.02 15.34
C LEU A 98 5.01 2.75 14.63
N GLY A 99 6.34 2.55 14.56
CA GLY A 99 6.92 1.35 13.94
C GLY A 99 6.47 0.06 14.63
N LEU A 100 6.37 0.07 15.96
CA LEU A 100 5.85 -1.06 16.73
C LEU A 100 4.38 -1.31 16.43
N GLN A 101 3.55 -0.26 16.40
CA GLN A 101 2.12 -0.36 16.07
C GLN A 101 1.89 -0.90 14.65
N TYR A 102 2.76 -0.56 13.69
CA TYR A 102 2.74 -1.15 12.35
C TYR A 102 3.16 -2.61 12.34
N ALA A 103 4.23 -2.96 13.06
CA ALA A 103 4.72 -4.34 13.10
C ALA A 103 3.78 -5.30 13.83
N SER A 104 3.03 -4.80 14.81
CA SER A 104 2.02 -5.57 15.55
C SER A 104 0.63 -5.54 14.91
N ASP A 105 0.48 -4.95 13.72
CA ASP A 105 -0.79 -4.81 12.99
C ASP A 105 -1.92 -4.12 13.81
N VAL A 106 -1.56 -3.30 14.81
CA VAL A 106 -2.52 -2.52 15.61
C VAL A 106 -3.10 -1.39 14.77
N ILE A 107 -2.24 -0.72 14.00
CA ILE A 107 -2.64 0.23 12.98
C ILE A 107 -2.62 -0.48 11.63
N SER A 108 -3.81 -0.89 11.19
CA SER A 108 -4.04 -1.55 9.90
C SER A 108 -4.80 -0.62 8.92
N GLY A 109 -4.62 -0.88 7.62
CA GLY A 109 -5.23 -0.12 6.51
C GLY A 109 -4.39 1.05 5.98
N ALA A 110 -4.37 1.23 4.64
CA ALA A 110 -3.58 2.28 3.98
C ALA A 110 -3.80 3.70 4.53
N SER A 111 -5.05 4.08 4.77
CA SER A 111 -5.40 5.46 5.11
C SER A 111 -4.98 5.79 6.54
N LEU A 112 -5.33 4.94 7.50
CA LEU A 112 -4.94 5.12 8.90
C LEU A 112 -3.43 5.09 9.08
N ARG A 113 -2.73 4.14 8.42
CA ARG A 113 -1.26 4.11 8.41
C ARG A 113 -0.68 5.44 7.92
N CYS A 114 -1.17 5.97 6.81
CA CYS A 114 -0.66 7.23 6.26
C CYS A 114 -0.98 8.44 7.15
N LEU A 115 -2.15 8.48 7.79
CA LEU A 115 -2.50 9.53 8.74
C LEU A 115 -1.55 9.51 9.96
N SER A 116 -1.33 8.36 10.57
CA SER A 116 -0.41 8.23 11.70
C SER A 116 1.04 8.56 11.31
N LEU A 117 1.44 8.27 10.07
CA LEU A 117 2.73 8.70 9.53
C LEU A 117 2.82 10.23 9.46
N LEU A 118 1.79 10.90 8.94
CA LEU A 118 1.75 12.37 8.84
C LEU A 118 1.86 13.03 10.22
N ASP A 119 1.07 12.56 11.18
CA ASP A 119 1.07 13.08 12.56
C ASP A 119 2.45 12.88 13.22
N THR A 120 3.05 11.71 13.02
CA THR A 120 4.38 11.41 13.55
C THR A 120 5.47 12.24 12.88
N LEU A 121 5.42 12.42 11.56
CA LEU A 121 6.38 13.26 10.84
C LEU A 121 6.26 14.73 11.25
N ALA A 122 5.06 15.23 11.54
CA ALA A 122 4.87 16.57 12.08
C ALA A 122 5.60 16.74 13.43
N MET A 123 5.43 15.79 14.37
CA MET A 123 6.13 15.81 15.66
C MET A 123 7.66 15.72 15.50
N VAL A 124 8.14 14.91 14.56
CA VAL A 124 9.58 14.79 14.24
C VAL A 124 10.13 16.10 13.68
N ILE A 125 9.39 16.78 12.79
CA ILE A 125 9.80 18.07 12.21
C ILE A 125 9.76 19.17 13.26
N GLU A 126 8.77 19.14 14.16
CA GLU A 126 8.63 20.11 15.25
C GLU A 126 9.82 20.05 16.21
N SER A 127 10.21 18.84 16.63
CA SER A 127 11.34 18.57 17.53
C SER A 127 12.72 18.70 16.89
N PHE A 128 12.82 18.72 15.56
CA PHE A 128 14.10 18.82 14.86
C PHE A 128 14.72 20.21 15.02
N SER A 129 16.01 20.27 15.35
CA SER A 129 16.81 21.49 15.33
C SER A 129 18.18 21.20 14.72
N LEU A 130 18.80 22.22 14.12
CA LEU A 130 20.21 22.13 13.74
C LEU A 130 21.07 22.06 15.01
N SER A 131 22.03 21.12 15.05
CA SER A 131 22.91 20.96 16.21
C SER A 131 23.93 22.11 16.29
N ASP A 132 24.36 22.45 17.50
CA ASP A 132 25.36 23.50 17.74
C ASP A 132 26.60 23.31 16.85
N GLY A 133 26.94 24.34 16.06
CA GLY A 133 28.05 24.32 15.10
C GLY A 133 27.69 23.92 13.66
N LEU A 134 26.42 23.64 13.36
CA LEU A 134 25.92 23.29 12.02
C LEU A 134 24.98 24.35 11.41
N GLU A 135 24.86 25.53 12.02
CA GLU A 135 23.98 26.63 11.58
C GLU A 135 24.29 27.14 10.16
N THR A 136 25.49 26.86 9.64
CA THR A 136 25.90 27.17 8.27
C THR A 136 25.47 26.13 7.24
N ARG A 137 24.89 25.00 7.67
CA ARG A 137 24.43 23.93 6.76
C ARG A 137 23.01 24.17 6.28
N ASP A 138 22.75 23.72 5.05
CA ASP A 138 21.41 23.77 4.45
C ASP A 138 20.43 22.92 5.27
N TYR A 139 19.49 23.60 5.93
CA TYR A 139 18.40 23.00 6.71
C TYR A 139 17.69 21.87 5.97
N ARG A 140 17.43 22.05 4.67
CA ARG A 140 16.69 21.08 3.85
C ARG A 140 17.42 19.75 3.75
N ARG A 141 18.74 19.81 3.59
CA ARG A 141 19.59 18.62 3.42
C ARG A 141 19.71 17.84 4.72
N GLU A 142 19.92 18.52 5.84
CA GLU A 142 20.01 17.85 7.14
C GLU A 142 18.65 17.29 7.56
N LEU A 143 17.54 18.01 7.29
CA LEU A 143 16.19 17.51 7.53
C LEU A 143 15.87 16.27 6.68
N ASP A 144 16.13 16.26 5.36
CA ASP A 144 15.89 15.07 4.53
C ASP A 144 16.71 13.86 5.02
N LYS A 145 17.97 14.09 5.41
CA LYS A 145 18.83 13.05 5.99
C LYS A 145 18.29 12.53 7.32
N TYR A 146 17.75 13.41 8.16
CA TYR A 146 17.12 13.05 9.43
C TYR A 146 15.85 12.22 9.21
N LEU A 147 14.93 12.70 8.36
CA LEU A 147 13.68 12.00 8.04
C LEU A 147 13.91 10.66 7.34
N ARG A 148 14.92 10.56 6.47
CA ARG A 148 15.27 9.31 5.77
C ARG A 148 15.53 8.15 6.75
N ARG A 149 16.18 8.42 7.89
CA ARG A 149 16.45 7.39 8.92
C ARG A 149 15.17 6.91 9.58
N HIS A 150 14.29 7.83 9.96
CA HIS A 150 13.00 7.53 10.55
C HIS A 150 12.10 6.73 9.60
N VAL A 151 12.04 7.13 8.33
CA VAL A 151 11.30 6.41 7.29
C VAL A 151 11.89 5.02 7.05
N GLN A 152 13.22 4.87 7.07
CA GLN A 152 13.87 3.57 6.92
C GLN A 152 13.49 2.62 8.06
N PHE A 153 13.47 3.11 9.31
CA PHE A 153 13.01 2.32 10.44
C PHE A 153 11.56 1.84 10.26
N LEU A 154 10.66 2.71 9.78
CA LEU A 154 9.27 2.34 9.51
C LEU A 154 9.16 1.27 8.40
N ILE A 155 9.97 1.39 7.33
CA ILE A 155 10.05 0.37 6.26
C ILE A 155 10.49 -0.99 6.83
N ASP A 156 11.49 -0.99 7.71
CA ASP A 156 12.00 -2.21 8.34
C ASP A 156 10.93 -2.85 9.24
N CYS A 157 10.14 -2.04 9.94
CA CYS A 157 9.00 -2.48 10.74
C CYS A 157 7.88 -3.09 9.90
N ARG A 158 7.49 -2.44 8.81
CA ARG A 158 6.48 -2.94 7.86
C ARG A 158 6.62 -2.24 6.50
N PRO A 159 6.57 -2.97 5.36
CA PRO A 159 6.61 -2.34 4.04
C PRO A 159 5.56 -1.22 3.89
N LEU A 160 5.95 -0.09 3.32
CA LEU A 160 5.06 1.07 3.16
C LEU A 160 3.89 0.76 2.23
N SER A 161 2.69 1.25 2.58
CA SER A 161 1.56 1.28 1.66
C SER A 161 1.82 2.30 0.53
N ILE A 162 0.99 2.23 -0.53
CA ILE A 162 1.09 3.15 -1.66
C ILE A 162 0.83 4.60 -1.21
N SER A 163 -0.18 4.82 -0.38
CA SER A 163 -0.48 6.14 0.21
C SER A 163 0.71 6.71 0.98
N MET A 164 1.36 5.91 1.83
CA MET A 164 2.55 6.33 2.59
C MET A 164 3.71 6.71 1.66
N GLY A 165 3.95 5.91 0.61
CA GLY A 165 5.00 6.19 -0.37
C GLY A 165 4.78 7.51 -1.12
N ASN A 166 3.54 7.77 -1.55
CA ASN A 166 3.16 9.02 -2.21
C ASN A 166 3.23 10.22 -1.24
N CYS A 167 2.80 10.04 0.00
CA CYS A 167 2.91 11.04 1.07
C CYS A 167 4.37 11.43 1.34
N ILE A 168 5.28 10.45 1.48
CA ILE A 168 6.71 10.72 1.68
C ILE A 168 7.30 11.46 0.47
N ARG A 169 6.92 11.09 -0.75
CA ARG A 169 7.36 11.79 -1.97
C ARG A 169 6.90 13.25 -1.96
N TYR A 170 5.64 13.50 -1.60
CA TYR A 170 5.07 14.84 -1.50
C TYR A 170 5.81 15.69 -0.47
N ILE A 171 6.03 15.18 0.74
CA ILE A 171 6.75 15.90 1.80
C ILE A 171 8.19 16.22 1.37
N LYS A 172 8.89 15.28 0.72
CA LYS A 172 10.25 15.50 0.22
C LYS A 172 10.34 16.56 -0.87
N SER A 173 9.36 16.59 -1.77
CA SER A 173 9.24 17.66 -2.77
C SER A 173 9.11 19.01 -2.06
N ARG A 174 8.22 19.10 -1.07
CA ARG A 174 8.01 20.33 -0.28
C ARG A 174 9.21 20.77 0.55
N ILE A 175 10.02 19.84 1.05
CA ILE A 175 11.30 20.16 1.71
C ILE A 175 12.29 20.76 0.70
N SER A 176 12.29 20.28 -0.54
CA SER A 176 13.17 20.76 -1.60
C SER A 176 12.78 22.18 -2.05
N ASP A 177 11.47 22.47 -2.07
CA ASP A 177 10.89 23.78 -2.42
C ASP A 177 11.18 24.90 -1.40
N LEU A 178 11.63 24.56 -0.18
CA LEU A 178 11.90 25.56 0.85
C LEU A 178 13.01 26.52 0.43
N SER A 179 12.88 27.79 0.84
CA SER A 179 13.90 28.81 0.61
C SER A 179 15.08 28.63 1.56
N PRO A 180 16.33 28.61 1.05
CA PRO A 180 17.52 28.48 1.88
C PRO A 180 17.79 29.73 2.74
N ASN A 181 17.21 30.88 2.37
CA ASN A 181 17.43 32.16 3.05
C ASN A 181 16.41 32.43 4.17
N THR A 182 15.40 31.57 4.30
CA THR A 182 14.34 31.71 5.29
C THR A 182 14.77 31.10 6.62
N PRO A 183 14.51 31.74 7.77
CA PRO A 183 14.84 31.19 9.08
C PRO A 183 14.27 29.79 9.32
N GLU A 184 14.96 28.98 10.12
CA GLU A 184 14.54 27.61 10.46
C GLU A 184 13.10 27.56 10.98
N THR A 185 12.76 28.47 11.89
CA THR A 185 11.44 28.56 12.53
C THR A 185 10.33 28.76 11.50
N GLU A 186 10.53 29.63 10.53
CA GLU A 186 9.56 29.91 9.47
C GLU A 186 9.45 28.76 8.46
N ASN A 187 10.58 28.15 8.08
CA ASN A 187 10.61 26.95 7.25
C ASN A 187 9.87 25.77 7.92
N LYS A 188 10.08 25.59 9.23
CA LYS A 188 9.39 24.59 10.04
C LYS A 188 7.87 24.83 10.08
N LEU A 189 7.44 26.06 10.38
CA LEU A 189 6.03 26.42 10.38
C LEU A 189 5.36 26.20 9.01
N THR A 190 6.08 26.53 7.94
CA THR A 190 5.62 26.30 6.57
C THR A 190 5.38 24.81 6.31
N LEU A 191 6.33 23.94 6.65
CA LEU A 191 6.18 22.49 6.49
C LEU A 191 5.03 21.92 7.33
N LEU A 192 4.90 22.34 8.59
CA LEU A 192 3.82 21.88 9.48
C LEU A 192 2.45 22.27 8.92
N LYS A 193 2.32 23.50 8.39
CA LYS A 193 1.11 23.95 7.69
C LYS A 193 0.84 23.13 6.44
N THR A 194 1.86 22.83 5.64
CA THR A 194 1.73 21.95 4.46
C THR A 194 1.26 20.55 4.83
N ILE A 195 1.77 19.95 5.90
CA ILE A 195 1.34 18.63 6.39
C ILE A 195 -0.12 18.66 6.84
N ARG A 196 -0.52 19.67 7.62
CA ARG A 196 -1.91 19.85 8.06
C ARG A 196 -2.86 19.98 6.85
N ASN A 197 -2.54 20.87 5.92
CA ASN A 197 -3.36 21.08 4.72
C ASN A 197 -3.48 19.79 3.89
N PHE A 198 -2.38 19.06 3.72
CA PHE A 198 -2.37 17.79 2.99
C PHE A 198 -3.26 16.74 3.67
N ARG A 199 -3.21 16.63 5.01
CA ARG A 199 -4.08 15.75 5.80
C ARG A 199 -5.55 16.08 5.61
N GLU A 200 -5.91 17.37 5.74
CA GLU A 200 -7.28 17.84 5.58
C GLU A 200 -7.80 17.61 4.14
N GLU A 201 -7.01 17.94 3.13
CA GLU A 201 -7.42 17.83 1.72
C GLU A 201 -7.49 16.37 1.24
N LYS A 202 -6.40 15.61 1.41
CA LYS A 202 -6.26 14.27 0.81
C LYS A 202 -6.92 13.15 1.60
N PHE A 203 -7.29 13.39 2.85
CA PHE A 203 -7.97 12.40 3.68
C PHE A 203 -9.36 12.88 4.11
N GLU A 204 -9.47 13.94 4.91
CA GLU A 204 -10.76 14.30 5.54
C GLU A 204 -11.79 14.84 4.54
N ARG A 205 -11.39 15.75 3.64
CA ARG A 205 -12.27 16.25 2.58
C ARG A 205 -12.53 15.16 1.55
N ALA A 206 -11.48 14.44 1.15
CA ALA A 206 -11.61 13.37 0.17
C ALA A 206 -12.57 12.25 0.63
N GLU A 207 -12.48 11.81 1.88
CA GLU A 207 -13.35 10.77 2.44
C GLU A 207 -14.81 11.23 2.51
N ARG A 208 -15.06 12.50 2.90
CA ARG A 208 -16.41 13.09 2.86
C ARG A 208 -17.00 13.11 1.46
N MET A 209 -16.25 13.60 0.47
CA MET A 209 -16.71 13.64 -0.92
C MET A 209 -17.01 12.22 -1.46
N ILE A 210 -16.16 11.24 -1.13
CA ILE A 210 -16.38 9.83 -1.50
C ILE A 210 -17.64 9.28 -0.80
N ALA A 211 -17.85 9.61 0.47
CA ALA A 211 -19.03 9.21 1.23
C ALA A 211 -20.31 9.74 0.58
N GLU A 212 -20.33 11.02 0.23
CA GLU A 212 -21.47 11.66 -0.43
C GLU A 212 -21.79 11.02 -1.80
N LEU A 213 -20.77 10.87 -2.65
CA LEU A 213 -20.91 10.26 -3.99
C LEU A 213 -21.30 8.77 -3.93
N GLY A 214 -20.74 8.03 -2.97
CA GLY A 214 -21.06 6.63 -2.77
C GLY A 214 -22.48 6.45 -2.22
N ALA A 215 -22.89 7.31 -1.28
CA ALA A 215 -24.25 7.28 -0.73
C ALA A 215 -25.30 7.54 -1.80
N GLU A 216 -25.02 8.37 -2.80
CA GLU A 216 -25.92 8.59 -3.96
C GLU A 216 -26.19 7.33 -4.77
N ARG A 217 -25.23 6.38 -4.81
CA ARG A 217 -25.35 5.14 -5.58
C ARG A 217 -26.19 4.06 -4.91
N ILE A 218 -26.43 4.21 -3.61
CA ILE A 218 -27.27 3.32 -2.82
C ILE A 218 -28.73 3.71 -2.99
N ARG A 219 -29.63 2.75 -3.19
CA ARG A 219 -31.08 2.96 -3.29
C ARG A 219 -31.81 2.24 -2.15
N ASP A 220 -33.03 2.66 -1.88
CA ASP A 220 -33.89 1.95 -0.94
C ASP A 220 -34.16 0.52 -1.42
N GLY A 221 -34.01 -0.43 -0.51
CA GLY A 221 -34.14 -1.86 -0.79
C GLY A 221 -32.88 -2.51 -1.34
N ASP A 222 -31.78 -1.77 -1.56
CA ASP A 222 -30.53 -2.38 -2.02
C ASP A 222 -29.95 -3.39 -1.01
N VAL A 223 -29.33 -4.43 -1.54
CA VAL A 223 -28.53 -5.39 -0.79
C VAL A 223 -27.09 -5.22 -1.25
N ILE A 224 -26.25 -4.67 -0.37
CA ILE A 224 -24.88 -4.29 -0.71
C ILE A 224 -23.92 -5.29 -0.11
N LEU A 225 -23.01 -5.81 -0.93
CA LEU A 225 -21.94 -6.70 -0.48
C LEU A 225 -20.62 -5.94 -0.36
N THR A 226 -19.89 -6.20 0.71
CA THR A 226 -18.52 -5.70 0.90
C THR A 226 -17.61 -6.78 1.47
N LEU A 227 -16.30 -6.59 1.35
CA LEU A 227 -15.28 -7.51 1.87
C LEU A 227 -14.41 -6.79 2.91
N GLY A 228 -14.31 -7.37 4.10
CA GLY A 228 -13.52 -6.85 5.21
C GLY A 228 -14.03 -5.49 5.71
N ARG A 229 -13.10 -4.57 5.99
CA ARG A 229 -13.42 -3.21 6.43
C ARG A 229 -12.61 -2.17 5.66
N SER A 230 -13.28 -1.11 5.23
CA SER A 230 -12.68 0.10 4.66
C SER A 230 -13.33 1.32 5.31
N SER A 231 -12.54 2.31 5.71
CA SER A 231 -13.08 3.53 6.33
C SER A 231 -14.01 4.28 5.38
N CYS A 232 -13.61 4.43 4.11
CA CYS A 232 -14.45 5.11 3.12
C CYS A 232 -15.78 4.38 2.87
N ILE A 233 -15.79 3.05 2.92
CA ILE A 233 -17.01 2.24 2.76
C ILE A 233 -17.92 2.41 3.99
N GLU A 234 -17.33 2.38 5.18
CA GLU A 234 -18.04 2.62 6.43
C GLU A 234 -18.73 3.99 6.41
N GLU A 235 -18.01 5.05 6.02
CA GLU A 235 -18.56 6.41 5.89
C GLU A 235 -19.66 6.49 4.82
N ILE A 236 -19.53 5.80 3.68
CA ILE A 236 -20.61 5.71 2.67
C ILE A 236 -21.90 5.15 3.29
N PHE A 237 -21.78 4.08 4.09
CA PHE A 237 -22.95 3.45 4.71
C PHE A 237 -23.58 4.35 5.77
N LEU A 238 -22.77 5.04 6.56
CA LEU A 238 -23.24 5.98 7.57
C LEU A 238 -23.95 7.17 6.92
N GLU A 239 -23.37 7.74 5.86
CA GLU A 239 -23.96 8.84 5.10
C GLU A 239 -25.26 8.43 4.41
N ALA A 240 -25.30 7.24 3.79
CA ALA A 240 -26.53 6.72 3.19
C ALA A 240 -27.65 6.52 4.23
N LYS A 241 -27.30 6.01 5.43
CA LYS A 241 -28.24 5.86 6.54
C LYS A 241 -28.71 7.23 7.07
N ALA A 242 -27.82 8.21 7.18
CA ALA A 242 -28.14 9.57 7.60
C ALA A 242 -29.12 10.26 6.63
N ARG A 243 -29.03 9.94 5.33
CA ARG A 243 -29.98 10.36 4.29
C ARG A 243 -31.32 9.59 4.33
N GLY A 244 -31.53 8.72 5.31
CA GLY A 244 -32.78 7.98 5.50
C GLY A 244 -32.92 6.73 4.63
N LYS A 245 -31.86 6.29 3.93
CA LYS A 245 -31.94 5.11 3.06
C LYS A 245 -32.06 3.82 3.87
N ASN A 246 -32.92 2.92 3.41
CA ASN A 246 -33.10 1.61 4.01
C ASN A 246 -32.51 0.52 3.10
N PHE A 247 -31.39 -0.05 3.51
CA PHE A 247 -30.66 -1.06 2.75
C PHE A 247 -30.03 -2.10 3.69
N HIS A 248 -29.61 -3.22 3.13
CA HIS A 248 -29.01 -4.34 3.86
C HIS A 248 -27.56 -4.51 3.42
N VAL A 249 -26.64 -4.66 4.37
CA VAL A 249 -25.22 -4.88 4.08
C VAL A 249 -24.82 -6.33 4.37
N ILE A 250 -24.16 -6.98 3.43
CA ILE A 250 -23.53 -8.29 3.59
C ILE A 250 -22.03 -8.07 3.67
N VAL A 251 -21.43 -8.39 4.82
CA VAL A 251 -20.00 -8.26 5.06
C VAL A 251 -19.35 -9.63 4.97
N LEU A 252 -18.56 -9.84 3.92
CA LEU A 252 -17.72 -11.01 3.78
C LEU A 252 -16.37 -10.79 4.48
N GLU A 253 -15.73 -11.87 4.94
CA GLU A 253 -14.40 -11.84 5.54
C GLU A 253 -13.49 -12.91 4.93
N ALA A 254 -12.24 -12.54 4.65
CA ALA A 254 -11.16 -13.47 4.32
C ALA A 254 -10.27 -13.71 5.55
N ARG A 255 -9.99 -14.99 5.84
CA ARG A 255 -9.02 -15.38 6.89
C ARG A 255 -7.61 -14.90 6.52
N PRO A 256 -6.74 -14.60 7.51
CA PRO A 256 -6.94 -14.73 8.95
C PRO A 256 -7.47 -13.46 9.64
N ARG A 257 -7.55 -12.34 8.92
CA ARG A 257 -8.06 -11.09 9.48
C ARG A 257 -9.56 -11.19 9.78
N GLN A 258 -10.02 -10.34 10.70
CA GLN A 258 -11.41 -10.27 11.17
C GLN A 258 -11.85 -8.80 11.26
N GLU A 259 -11.54 -8.02 10.23
CA GLU A 259 -11.78 -6.58 10.23
C GLU A 259 -13.25 -6.25 9.94
N GLY A 260 -13.94 -7.08 9.18
CA GLY A 260 -15.38 -7.00 8.88
C GLY A 260 -16.25 -7.14 10.12
N LEU A 261 -15.84 -7.88 11.16
CA LEU A 261 -16.54 -7.89 12.45
C LEU A 261 -16.58 -6.50 13.10
N LYS A 262 -15.52 -5.68 12.93
CA LYS A 262 -15.51 -4.30 13.43
C LYS A 262 -16.50 -3.44 12.64
N LEU A 263 -16.57 -3.63 11.32
CA LEU A 263 -17.56 -2.96 10.46
C LEU A 263 -18.99 -3.32 10.89
N CYS A 264 -19.32 -4.61 11.01
CA CYS A 264 -20.66 -5.05 11.46
C CYS A 264 -21.04 -4.45 12.81
N LYS A 265 -20.12 -4.43 13.78
CA LYS A 265 -20.36 -3.79 15.09
C LYS A 265 -20.73 -2.32 14.95
N ASN A 266 -20.06 -1.58 14.08
CA ASN A 266 -20.33 -0.15 13.88
C ASN A 266 -21.67 0.07 13.14
N LEU A 267 -21.98 -0.76 12.12
CA LEU A 267 -23.25 -0.69 11.39
C LEU A 267 -24.46 -1.01 12.28
N ILE A 268 -24.36 -2.03 13.15
CA ILE A 268 -25.44 -2.40 14.08
C ILE A 268 -25.71 -1.27 15.08
N ARG A 269 -24.66 -0.59 15.59
CA ARG A 269 -24.83 0.54 16.52
C ARG A 269 -25.65 1.68 15.93
N VAL A 270 -25.60 1.89 14.61
CA VAL A 270 -26.38 2.92 13.92
C VAL A 270 -27.73 2.41 13.40
N GLY A 271 -28.12 1.18 13.77
CA GLY A 271 -29.40 0.58 13.37
C GLY A 271 -29.46 0.19 11.90
N LEU A 272 -28.32 -0.19 11.31
CA LEU A 272 -28.25 -0.72 9.96
C LEU A 272 -28.20 -2.25 9.99
N ARG A 273 -29.00 -2.90 9.15
CA ARG A 273 -29.04 -4.37 9.05
C ARG A 273 -27.76 -4.87 8.39
N ALA A 274 -27.03 -5.74 9.07
CA ALA A 274 -25.79 -6.32 8.56
C ALA A 274 -25.73 -7.84 8.77
N ASP A 275 -25.38 -8.56 7.72
CA ASP A 275 -25.05 -10.00 7.77
C ASP A 275 -23.53 -10.15 7.71
N TYR A 276 -22.98 -11.12 8.44
CA TYR A 276 -21.55 -11.43 8.43
C TYR A 276 -21.32 -12.87 7.99
N SER A 277 -20.43 -13.07 7.02
CA SER A 277 -20.10 -14.41 6.53
C SER A 277 -18.66 -14.53 6.04
N SER A 278 -18.25 -15.76 5.77
CA SER A 278 -16.96 -16.04 5.14
C SER A 278 -17.01 -15.70 3.66
N LEU A 279 -15.85 -15.33 3.09
CA LEU A 279 -15.66 -15.16 1.65
C LEU A 279 -16.19 -16.35 0.83
N TYR A 280 -16.18 -17.58 1.36
CA TYR A 280 -16.70 -18.76 0.67
C TYR A 280 -18.21 -18.72 0.39
N ALA A 281 -18.96 -17.88 1.11
CA ALA A 281 -20.39 -17.69 0.89
C ALA A 281 -20.69 -16.67 -0.22
N ALA A 282 -19.67 -16.11 -0.89
CA ALA A 282 -19.87 -15.09 -1.93
C ALA A 282 -20.85 -15.52 -3.01
N SER A 283 -20.71 -16.74 -3.56
CA SER A 283 -21.62 -17.24 -4.61
C SER A 283 -23.05 -17.50 -4.14
N TYR A 284 -23.23 -17.78 -2.85
CA TYR A 284 -24.55 -17.96 -2.25
C TYR A 284 -25.26 -16.61 -2.15
N TYR A 285 -24.59 -15.62 -1.55
CA TYR A 285 -25.17 -14.28 -1.33
C TYR A 285 -25.30 -13.47 -2.61
N MET A 286 -24.42 -13.64 -3.60
CA MET A 286 -24.40 -12.80 -4.81
C MET A 286 -25.74 -12.79 -5.57
N ARG A 287 -26.57 -13.83 -5.41
CA ARG A 287 -27.91 -13.92 -6.02
C ARG A 287 -28.86 -12.82 -5.57
N ASP A 288 -28.71 -12.37 -4.32
CA ASP A 288 -29.58 -11.39 -3.69
C ASP A 288 -28.96 -9.98 -3.70
N VAL A 289 -27.68 -9.86 -4.08
CA VAL A 289 -26.91 -8.61 -4.02
C VAL A 289 -27.22 -7.74 -5.24
N SER A 290 -27.48 -6.45 -4.99
CA SER A 290 -27.70 -5.46 -6.05
C SER A 290 -26.47 -4.62 -6.37
N LEU A 291 -25.51 -4.54 -5.45
CA LEU A 291 -24.27 -3.76 -5.59
C LEU A 291 -23.14 -4.35 -4.76
N VAL A 292 -21.94 -4.44 -5.33
CA VAL A 292 -20.71 -4.73 -4.57
C VAL A 292 -19.90 -3.45 -4.42
N LEU A 293 -19.55 -3.12 -3.18
CA LEU A 293 -18.65 -2.03 -2.84
C LEU A 293 -17.42 -2.57 -2.10
N CYS A 294 -16.22 -2.36 -2.64
CA CYS A 294 -14.97 -2.71 -1.97
C CYS A 294 -14.04 -1.48 -1.85
N GLY A 295 -13.17 -1.49 -0.85
CA GLY A 295 -12.10 -0.50 -0.72
C GLY A 295 -10.88 -0.87 -1.57
N ALA A 296 -10.05 0.10 -1.92
CA ALA A 296 -8.72 -0.16 -2.47
C ALA A 296 -7.61 0.23 -1.49
N GLU A 297 -6.53 -0.56 -1.52
CA GLU A 297 -5.24 -0.20 -0.94
C GLU A 297 -4.41 0.63 -1.95
N GLY A 298 -4.58 0.38 -3.25
CA GLY A 298 -4.12 1.29 -4.29
C GLY A 298 -4.55 0.94 -5.70
N LEU A 299 -4.49 1.93 -6.59
CA LEU A 299 -4.89 1.81 -8.00
C LEU A 299 -3.70 1.98 -8.90
N MET A 300 -3.52 1.04 -9.81
CA MET A 300 -2.42 1.01 -10.77
C MET A 300 -2.76 1.85 -12.00
N SER A 301 -1.74 2.29 -12.73
CA SER A 301 -1.92 3.02 -14.00
C SER A 301 -2.61 2.19 -15.08
N THR A 302 -2.60 0.85 -14.95
CA THR A 302 -3.35 -0.06 -15.83
C THR A 302 -4.86 -0.08 -15.53
N GLY A 303 -5.30 0.55 -14.43
CA GLY A 303 -6.66 0.45 -13.92
C GLY A 303 -6.90 -0.77 -13.00
N ALA A 304 -5.90 -1.64 -12.85
CA ALA A 304 -5.99 -2.74 -11.90
C ALA A 304 -5.96 -2.23 -10.45
N VAL A 305 -6.69 -2.90 -9.56
CA VAL A 305 -6.85 -2.51 -8.17
C VAL A 305 -6.12 -3.49 -7.27
N ILE A 306 -5.32 -2.97 -6.35
CA ILE A 306 -4.76 -3.74 -5.23
C ILE A 306 -5.67 -3.54 -4.03
N SER A 307 -6.20 -4.63 -3.48
CA SER A 307 -7.05 -4.61 -2.29
C SER A 307 -6.77 -5.81 -1.40
N GLY A 308 -7.49 -5.92 -0.28
CA GLY A 308 -7.40 -7.04 0.63
C GLY A 308 -7.69 -8.37 -0.07
N LEU A 309 -6.94 -9.40 0.31
CA LEU A 309 -7.04 -10.75 -0.26
C LEU A 309 -8.50 -11.23 -0.37
N GLY A 310 -8.89 -11.66 -1.57
CA GLY A 310 -10.23 -12.16 -1.87
C GLY A 310 -11.10 -11.16 -2.64
N THR A 311 -10.66 -9.92 -2.79
CA THR A 311 -11.38 -8.90 -3.56
C THR A 311 -11.53 -9.32 -5.03
N ALA A 312 -10.48 -9.91 -5.62
CA ALA A 312 -10.55 -10.42 -6.99
C ALA A 312 -11.55 -11.59 -7.12
N CYS A 313 -11.65 -12.45 -6.10
CA CYS A 313 -12.64 -13.52 -6.07
C CYS A 313 -14.07 -12.97 -6.00
N VAL A 314 -14.33 -11.97 -5.16
CA VAL A 314 -15.64 -11.30 -5.09
C VAL A 314 -15.97 -10.64 -6.42
N ALA A 315 -15.02 -9.94 -7.04
CA ALA A 315 -15.21 -9.27 -8.32
C ALA A 315 -15.54 -10.25 -9.45
N LEU A 316 -14.86 -11.41 -9.50
CA LEU A 316 -15.15 -12.48 -10.45
C LEU A 316 -16.58 -13.01 -10.29
N VAL A 317 -17.00 -13.31 -9.05
CA VAL A 317 -18.35 -13.80 -8.78
C VAL A 317 -19.39 -12.73 -9.11
N ALA A 318 -19.14 -11.46 -8.76
CA ALA A 318 -20.04 -10.35 -9.09
C ALA A 318 -20.24 -10.23 -10.60
N LYS A 319 -19.16 -10.36 -11.38
CA LYS A 319 -19.20 -10.32 -12.85
C LYS A 319 -20.07 -11.44 -13.43
N GLU A 320 -19.92 -12.66 -12.94
CA GLU A 320 -20.71 -13.81 -13.38
C GLU A 320 -22.21 -13.60 -13.13
N TYR A 321 -22.56 -13.05 -11.97
CA TYR A 321 -23.94 -12.71 -11.61
C TYR A 321 -24.42 -11.36 -12.19
N ARG A 322 -23.58 -10.67 -12.95
CA ARG A 322 -23.86 -9.33 -13.54
C ARG A 322 -24.23 -8.28 -12.50
N VAL A 323 -23.66 -8.40 -11.31
CA VAL A 323 -23.79 -7.43 -10.23
C VAL A 323 -22.71 -6.36 -10.39
N PRO A 324 -23.05 -5.06 -10.34
CA PRO A 324 -22.07 -3.99 -10.48
C PRO A 324 -21.06 -4.03 -9.34
N PHE A 325 -19.78 -3.95 -9.71
CA PHE A 325 -18.64 -3.98 -8.79
C PHE A 325 -17.92 -2.64 -8.80
N LEU A 326 -18.09 -1.87 -7.71
CA LEU A 326 -17.46 -0.55 -7.56
C LEU A 326 -16.35 -0.58 -6.51
N ILE A 327 -15.29 0.14 -6.81
CA ILE A 327 -14.16 0.35 -5.91
C ILE A 327 -14.20 1.77 -5.33
N THR A 328 -13.86 1.90 -4.06
CA THR A 328 -13.72 3.19 -3.39
C THR A 328 -12.24 3.46 -3.10
N SER A 329 -11.77 4.64 -3.50
CA SER A 329 -10.39 5.03 -3.23
C SER A 329 -10.19 6.54 -3.26
N GLN A 330 -9.34 7.01 -2.36
CA GLN A 330 -8.77 8.35 -2.42
C GLN A 330 -7.70 8.42 -3.52
N THR A 331 -7.55 9.57 -4.20
CA THR A 331 -6.54 9.73 -5.26
C THR A 331 -5.10 9.58 -4.76
N ILE A 332 -4.83 9.82 -3.47
CA ILE A 332 -3.50 9.62 -2.87
C ILE A 332 -3.01 8.16 -2.94
N LYS A 333 -3.92 7.20 -3.14
CA LYS A 333 -3.60 5.78 -3.30
C LYS A 333 -3.31 5.37 -4.76
N PHE A 334 -3.30 6.32 -5.69
CA PHE A 334 -3.02 6.03 -7.09
C PHE A 334 -1.50 5.87 -7.30
N SER A 335 -1.12 5.02 -8.24
CA SER A 335 0.27 4.67 -8.51
C SER A 335 0.51 4.64 -10.01
N GLU A 336 1.61 5.25 -10.45
CA GLU A 336 2.08 5.19 -11.85
C GLU A 336 2.50 3.78 -12.29
N ARG A 337 2.71 2.88 -11.33
CA ARG A 337 3.08 1.49 -11.60
C ARG A 337 1.92 0.74 -12.23
N GLY A 338 2.23 -0.12 -13.19
CA GLY A 338 1.36 -1.17 -13.69
C GLY A 338 1.80 -2.51 -13.11
N HIS A 339 0.90 -3.22 -12.43
CA HIS A 339 1.14 -4.60 -12.02
C HIS A 339 0.35 -5.54 -12.93
N LEU A 340 0.95 -6.67 -13.26
CA LEU A 340 0.32 -7.72 -14.07
C LEU A 340 -0.18 -8.89 -13.22
N ASP A 341 0.37 -9.05 -12.02
CA ASP A 341 0.06 -10.13 -11.09
C ASP A 341 0.08 -9.64 -9.64
N ALA A 342 -0.39 -10.49 -8.72
CA ALA A 342 -0.35 -10.27 -7.27
C ALA A 342 0.89 -10.92 -6.59
N ILE A 343 1.91 -11.29 -7.36
CA ILE A 343 3.09 -12.04 -6.90
C ILE A 343 4.28 -11.10 -6.74
N CYS A 344 4.61 -10.35 -7.80
CA CYS A 344 5.76 -9.47 -7.87
C CYS A 344 5.75 -8.39 -6.78
N PHE A 345 4.56 -7.90 -6.43
CA PHE A 345 4.38 -6.81 -5.48
C PHE A 345 3.27 -7.12 -4.47
N ASN A 346 3.65 -7.75 -3.36
CA ASN A 346 2.72 -8.06 -2.28
C ASN A 346 3.35 -7.84 -0.90
N GLU A 347 2.52 -7.97 0.14
CA GLU A 347 2.93 -7.99 1.54
C GLU A 347 2.62 -9.37 2.12
N LEU A 348 3.63 -9.97 2.74
CA LEU A 348 3.50 -11.26 3.41
C LEU A 348 3.10 -11.03 4.86
N GLY A 349 2.00 -11.65 5.25
CA GLY A 349 1.56 -11.71 6.62
C GLY A 349 2.28 -12.76 7.45
N ASN A 350 2.02 -12.70 8.76
CA ASN A 350 2.50 -13.73 9.65
C ASN A 350 1.83 -15.07 9.34
N THR A 351 2.63 -16.11 9.18
CA THR A 351 2.16 -17.47 8.89
C THR A 351 1.48 -18.12 10.09
N ASP A 352 1.90 -17.76 11.30
CA ASP A 352 1.32 -18.32 12.52
C ASP A 352 -0.16 -17.92 12.66
N ASP A 353 -0.58 -16.77 12.14
CA ASP A 353 -1.99 -16.30 12.17
C ASP A 353 -2.95 -17.22 11.38
N LEU A 354 -2.44 -17.99 10.40
CA LEU A 354 -3.23 -18.97 9.65
C LEU A 354 -3.33 -20.32 10.38
N VAL A 355 -2.32 -20.64 11.20
CA VAL A 355 -2.23 -21.91 11.93
C VAL A 355 -2.93 -21.81 13.29
N ASP A 356 -2.86 -20.63 13.93
CA ASP A 356 -3.52 -20.33 15.20
C ASP A 356 -5.04 -20.27 15.03
N ARG A 357 -5.68 -21.44 15.18
CA ARG A 357 -7.14 -21.62 15.13
C ARG A 357 -7.85 -21.36 16.46
N GLU A 358 -7.18 -20.83 17.50
CA GLU A 358 -7.78 -20.59 18.82
C GLU A 358 -9.07 -19.77 18.78
N GLN A 359 -9.26 -18.96 17.74
CA GLN A 359 -10.47 -18.16 17.53
C GLN A 359 -11.70 -18.96 17.06
N ASN A 360 -11.56 -20.26 16.78
CA ASN A 360 -12.65 -21.20 16.48
C ASN A 360 -13.01 -22.09 17.68
N ALA A 361 -12.78 -21.64 18.92
CA ALA A 361 -13.09 -22.37 20.16
C ALA A 361 -14.55 -22.88 20.26
N CYS A 362 -15.45 -22.45 19.38
CA CYS A 362 -16.86 -22.86 19.33
C CYS A 362 -17.13 -24.18 18.60
N LEU A 363 -16.17 -24.75 17.86
CA LEU A 363 -16.39 -26.01 17.15
C LEU A 363 -15.91 -27.19 18.00
N ASN A 364 -16.87 -27.97 18.51
CA ASN A 364 -16.65 -29.29 19.11
C ASN A 364 -16.12 -30.27 18.05
N HIS A 365 -14.88 -30.08 17.62
CA HIS A 365 -14.16 -30.99 16.75
C HIS A 365 -13.77 -32.25 17.54
N SER A 366 -13.88 -33.42 16.91
CA SER A 366 -13.52 -34.71 17.48
C SER A 366 -12.09 -34.70 18.06
N LEU A 367 -11.82 -35.53 19.07
CA LEU A 367 -10.50 -35.66 19.73
C LEU A 367 -9.33 -35.83 18.75
N GLN A 368 -9.59 -36.44 17.59
CA GLN A 368 -8.59 -36.67 16.53
C GLN A 368 -8.22 -35.40 15.76
N SER A 369 -9.20 -34.51 15.50
CA SER A 369 -8.95 -33.21 14.89
C SER A 369 -8.10 -32.33 15.83
N LYS A 370 -8.42 -32.33 17.13
CA LYS A 370 -7.64 -31.57 18.13
C LYS A 370 -6.17 -31.98 18.17
N LYS A 371 -5.85 -33.27 17.98
CA LYS A 371 -4.47 -33.76 17.96
C LYS A 371 -3.68 -33.26 16.74
N PHE A 372 -4.30 -33.29 15.55
CA PHE A 372 -3.66 -32.79 14.33
C PHE A 372 -3.56 -31.26 14.31
N ASP A 373 -4.59 -30.57 14.82
CA ASP A 373 -4.59 -29.11 14.97
C ASP A 373 -3.49 -28.65 15.94
N ASN A 374 -3.32 -29.33 17.09
CA ASN A 374 -2.22 -29.06 18.02
C ASN A 374 -0.85 -29.38 17.39
N MET A 375 -0.74 -30.48 16.63
CA MET A 375 0.50 -30.84 15.92
C MET A 375 0.89 -29.80 14.86
N LEU A 376 -0.08 -29.25 14.11
CA LEU A 376 0.18 -28.15 13.19
C LEU A 376 0.61 -26.89 13.94
N LYS A 377 -0.11 -26.52 15.01
CA LYS A 377 0.21 -25.34 15.82
C LYS A 377 1.62 -25.39 16.41
N GLU A 378 2.04 -26.54 16.91
CA GLU A 378 3.34 -26.70 17.58
C GLU A 378 4.47 -26.96 16.58
N ASN A 379 4.25 -27.77 15.53
CA ASN A 379 5.34 -28.37 14.75
C ASN A 379 5.30 -28.08 13.23
N TRP A 380 4.44 -27.20 12.72
CA TRP A 380 4.41 -26.93 11.26
C TRP A 380 5.75 -26.40 10.74
N LYS A 381 6.50 -25.68 11.58
CA LYS A 381 7.86 -25.19 11.30
C LYS A 381 8.92 -26.30 11.26
N GLU A 382 8.59 -27.53 11.64
CA GLU A 382 9.49 -28.70 11.59
C GLU A 382 9.16 -29.65 10.43
N MET A 383 7.94 -29.66 9.92
CA MET A 383 7.48 -30.50 8.79
C MET A 383 8.03 -30.07 7.41
N LYS A 384 9.14 -30.65 6.93
CA LYS A 384 9.84 -30.19 5.70
C LYS A 384 8.97 -30.08 4.43
N SER A 385 7.90 -30.85 4.32
CA SER A 385 6.97 -30.85 3.18
C SER A 385 5.89 -29.77 3.24
N LEU A 386 5.73 -29.07 4.38
CA LEU A 386 4.69 -28.06 4.58
C LEU A 386 5.28 -26.64 4.50
N LYS A 387 4.65 -25.80 3.68
CA LYS A 387 4.93 -24.36 3.59
C LYS A 387 3.61 -23.60 3.78
N VAL A 388 3.64 -22.58 4.63
CA VAL A 388 2.47 -21.75 4.91
C VAL A 388 2.70 -20.37 4.29
N LEU A 389 1.66 -19.85 3.65
CA LEU A 389 1.69 -18.56 2.96
C LEU A 389 0.49 -17.73 3.39
N ASN A 390 0.75 -16.53 3.88
CA ASN A 390 -0.26 -15.54 4.20
C ASN A 390 -0.01 -14.30 3.33
N LEU A 391 -0.86 -14.08 2.33
CA LEU A 391 -0.83 -12.87 1.50
C LEU A 391 -1.83 -11.88 2.04
N TYR A 392 -1.48 -10.59 2.06
CA TYR A 392 -2.42 -9.56 2.50
C TYR A 392 -3.26 -8.98 1.37
N TYR A 393 -2.71 -8.93 0.17
CA TYR A 393 -3.35 -8.25 -0.94
C TYR A 393 -3.51 -9.19 -2.13
N ASP A 394 -4.50 -8.90 -2.97
CA ASP A 394 -4.62 -9.43 -4.32
C ASP A 394 -4.69 -8.28 -5.34
N LEU A 395 -4.67 -8.66 -6.62
CA LEU A 395 -4.80 -7.74 -7.73
C LEU A 395 -6.09 -8.08 -8.47
N THR A 396 -7.02 -7.13 -8.52
CA THR A 396 -8.26 -7.23 -9.30
C THR A 396 -8.05 -6.60 -10.68
N PRO A 397 -8.18 -7.37 -11.76
CA PRO A 397 -8.09 -6.86 -13.12
C PRO A 397 -9.17 -5.82 -13.45
N VAL A 398 -8.85 -4.95 -14.41
CA VAL A 398 -9.68 -3.79 -14.78
C VAL A 398 -11.05 -4.19 -15.35
N GLU A 399 -11.13 -5.34 -16.02
CA GLU A 399 -12.34 -5.86 -16.67
C GLU A 399 -13.47 -6.25 -15.69
N PHE A 400 -13.13 -6.43 -14.41
CA PHE A 400 -14.08 -6.74 -13.35
C PHE A 400 -14.55 -5.50 -12.58
N ILE A 401 -14.00 -4.32 -12.88
CA ILE A 401 -14.28 -3.09 -12.14
C ILE A 401 -15.14 -2.18 -13.01
N ASP A 402 -16.36 -1.90 -12.59
CA ASP A 402 -17.29 -1.09 -13.36
C ASP A 402 -17.02 0.42 -13.18
N ALA A 403 -16.73 0.86 -11.95
CA ALA A 403 -16.25 2.21 -11.70
C ALA A 403 -15.48 2.35 -10.38
N VAL A 404 -14.75 3.47 -10.26
CA VAL A 404 -14.02 3.87 -9.07
C VAL A 404 -14.63 5.17 -8.53
N ILE A 405 -15.08 5.13 -7.28
CA ILE A 405 -15.59 6.29 -6.55
C ILE A 405 -14.39 6.98 -5.87
N THR A 406 -14.17 8.23 -6.26
CA THR A 406 -13.07 9.08 -5.77
C THR A 406 -13.61 10.45 -5.37
N GLU A 407 -12.79 11.27 -4.72
CA GLU A 407 -13.16 12.63 -4.32
C GLU A 407 -13.34 13.62 -5.50
N ILE A 408 -12.85 13.27 -6.69
CA ILE A 408 -13.04 14.06 -7.91
C ILE A 408 -14.25 13.60 -8.74
N GLY A 409 -14.92 12.53 -8.32
CA GLY A 409 -16.06 11.94 -9.02
C GLY A 409 -15.95 10.42 -9.17
N ILE A 410 -16.95 9.87 -9.87
CA ILE A 410 -17.00 8.46 -10.22
C ILE A 410 -16.41 8.30 -11.61
N ILE A 411 -15.26 7.64 -11.67
CA ILE A 411 -14.44 7.52 -12.89
C ILE A 411 -14.33 6.06 -13.30
N PRO A 412 -14.16 5.75 -14.60
CA PRO A 412 -13.78 4.41 -14.99
C PRO A 412 -12.33 4.14 -14.53
N PRO A 413 -11.97 2.88 -14.22
CA PRO A 413 -10.62 2.54 -13.76
C PRO A 413 -9.53 2.86 -14.80
N SER A 414 -9.86 2.91 -16.09
CA SER A 414 -8.94 3.33 -17.16
C SER A 414 -8.54 4.81 -17.09
N SER A 415 -9.24 5.64 -16.31
CA SER A 415 -8.92 7.06 -16.13
C SER A 415 -7.84 7.31 -15.07
N VAL A 416 -7.34 6.29 -14.37
CA VAL A 416 -6.30 6.46 -13.33
C VAL A 416 -5.06 7.23 -13.83
N PRO A 417 -4.49 6.96 -15.03
CA PRO A 417 -3.37 7.75 -15.56
C PRO A 417 -3.70 9.21 -15.81
N VAL A 418 -4.94 9.51 -16.21
CA VAL A 418 -5.39 10.89 -16.43
C VAL A 418 -5.38 11.65 -15.11
N VAL A 419 -5.94 11.04 -14.06
CA VAL A 419 -5.95 11.63 -12.72
C VAL A 419 -4.54 11.82 -12.18
N LEU A 420 -3.65 10.83 -12.36
CA LEU A 420 -2.24 10.97 -11.98
C LEU A 420 -1.57 12.15 -12.70
N ARG A 421 -1.82 12.30 -14.00
CA ARG A 421 -1.27 13.40 -14.79
C ARG A 421 -1.77 14.76 -14.30
N GLU A 422 -3.06 14.92 -14.03
CA GLU A 422 -3.62 16.22 -13.63
C GLU A 422 -3.31 16.55 -12.14
N TYR A 423 -3.36 15.56 -11.25
CA TYR A 423 -3.32 15.80 -9.80
C TYR A 423 -1.99 15.48 -9.12
N MET A 424 -1.10 14.68 -9.74
CA MET A 424 0.23 14.38 -9.18
C MET A 424 1.38 15.13 -9.88
N SER A 425 1.21 15.61 -11.12
CA SER A 425 2.23 16.44 -11.79
C SER A 425 2.40 17.84 -11.19
N LEU A 426 1.41 18.33 -10.43
CA LEU A 426 1.48 19.61 -9.70
C LEU A 426 2.40 19.55 -8.46
N SER A 427 3.18 18.47 -8.30
CA SER A 427 4.13 18.26 -7.20
C SER A 427 5.57 17.96 -7.65
N SER A 428 5.85 18.04 -8.96
CA SER A 428 7.19 17.88 -9.55
C SER A 428 7.83 19.21 -9.90
#